data_AF-A0A3B9I039-F1
#
_entry.id   AF-A0A3B9I039-F1
#
_cell.length_a   1.000
_cell.length_b   1.000
_cell.length_c   1.000
_cell.angle_alpha   90.00
_cell.angle_beta   90.00
_cell.angle_gamma   90.00
#
_symmetry.space_group_name_H-M   'P 1'
#
loop_
_entity.id
_entity.type
_entity.pdbx_description
1 polymer ?
#
loop_
_entity_poly.entity_id
_entity_poly.type
_entity_poly.pdbx_seq_one_letter_code
_entity_poly.pdbx_strand_id
1 'polypeptide(L)'
;LIKFKPEYLEMPETVLHRYMIRHFSLLACENNRGKMMPAAIAVSDKLHPQNQEAIVLSTELDKHFSHLQQLWQSDLAELPEKLSRLAERFVKDKVLSPTSGFPLARCAIWLIPRLGLEKSAVEINALIAMIAEGERSRIAAILPSTGFAMVVNCIENIPAFKTMAPVLQEVCDYFTGRIPVPGNSSAQVLCLALLMRNYAMTEAGEQVEPSRIISFLRAADFRLDIFQAFSDVFPDYNLPRRSWLQAVAAETLRDSQLKMAGEGFLASYEFDPASFYDAIRSWKDIAPADIDGLSALFQRMRSKVEGGQVDANVAAECQIEKELVESLTRIEKLPGINYHEIFEFFKIGKVNIEACLMNLPPVLDDTNPEHASRISLLQRLVRQLGRLPFVVKEKVSSKK
;
A
#
# COMPACT_ATOMS: atom_id res chain seq x y z
N LEU A 1 8.04 21.75 26.72
CA LEU A 1 9.06 20.71 26.48
C LEU A 1 9.05 19.76 27.66
N ILE A 2 8.83 18.48 27.42
CA ILE A 2 8.85 17.42 28.44
C ILE A 2 10.22 16.76 28.36
N LYS A 3 10.99 16.76 29.46
CA LYS A 3 12.29 16.07 29.51
C LYS A 3 12.13 14.69 30.12
N PHE A 4 13.00 13.76 29.77
CA PHE A 4 13.08 12.43 30.39
C PHE A 4 14.54 12.02 30.54
N LYS A 5 14.80 10.94 31.29
CA LYS A 5 16.18 10.51 31.56
C LYS A 5 16.90 10.01 30.28
N PRO A 6 18.16 10.42 30.03
CA PRO A 6 18.92 9.97 28.84
C PRO A 6 19.16 8.46 28.76
N GLU A 7 19.18 7.77 29.90
CA GLU A 7 19.38 6.32 30.01
C GLU A 7 18.35 5.52 29.19
N TYR A 8 17.15 6.06 29.00
CA TYR A 8 16.11 5.40 28.21
C TYR A 8 16.43 5.34 26.72
N LEU A 9 17.36 6.17 26.22
CA LEU A 9 17.79 6.15 24.81
C LEU A 9 18.63 4.91 24.44
N GLU A 10 18.91 4.02 25.39
CA GLU A 10 19.45 2.68 25.11
C GLU A 10 18.39 1.77 24.45
N MET A 11 17.10 2.00 24.71
CA MET A 11 16.01 1.31 24.05
C MET A 11 15.89 1.73 22.56
N PRO A 12 15.36 0.86 21.68
CA PRO A 12 15.09 1.25 20.30
C PRO A 12 14.23 2.52 20.20
N GLU A 13 14.66 3.52 19.43
CA GLU A 13 13.93 4.78 19.26
C GLU A 13 12.50 4.56 18.75
N THR A 14 12.29 3.57 17.89
CA THR A 14 10.96 3.16 17.40
C THR A 14 10.01 2.79 18.53
N VAL A 15 10.51 2.11 19.58
CA VAL A 15 9.73 1.71 20.75
C VAL A 15 9.33 2.95 21.55
N LEU A 16 10.28 3.86 21.80
CA LEU A 16 10.05 5.11 22.52
C LEU A 16 9.08 6.04 21.77
N HIS A 17 9.29 6.26 20.47
CA HIS A 17 8.43 7.07 19.62
C HIS A 17 6.99 6.55 19.64
N ARG A 18 6.81 5.24 19.42
CA ARG A 18 5.49 4.60 19.44
C ARG A 18 4.81 4.73 20.81
N TYR A 19 5.56 4.52 21.89
CA TYR A 19 5.00 4.62 23.24
C TYR A 19 4.52 6.04 23.55
N MET A 20 5.33 7.05 23.22
CA MET A 20 5.00 8.46 23.43
C MET A 20 3.77 8.91 22.63
N ILE A 21 3.69 8.54 21.35
CA ILE A 21 2.54 8.88 20.50
C ILE A 21 1.28 8.20 21.04
N ARG A 22 1.35 6.91 21.36
CA ARG A 22 0.18 6.12 21.76
C ARG A 22 -0.37 6.50 23.13
N HIS A 23 0.49 6.79 24.10
CA HIS A 23 0.07 6.96 25.50
C HIS A 23 0.03 8.41 25.97
N PHE A 24 0.77 9.32 25.31
CA PHE A 24 0.92 10.69 25.78
C PHE A 24 0.67 11.75 24.69
N SER A 25 0.44 11.37 23.43
CA SER A 25 0.35 12.30 22.30
C SER A 25 1.57 13.25 22.21
N LEU A 26 2.75 12.73 22.56
CA LEU A 26 4.00 13.49 22.54
C LEU A 26 4.78 13.23 21.24
N LEU A 27 5.43 14.28 20.75
CA LEU A 27 6.36 14.20 19.62
C LEU A 27 7.80 14.20 20.12
N ALA A 28 8.60 13.23 19.71
CA ALA A 28 10.01 13.17 20.07
C ALA A 28 10.78 14.39 19.55
N CYS A 29 11.72 14.91 20.34
CA CYS A 29 12.70 15.85 19.83
C CYS A 29 13.86 15.08 19.20
N GLU A 30 14.36 15.57 18.07
CA GLU A 30 15.52 15.02 17.39
C GLU A 30 16.60 16.07 17.26
N ASN A 31 17.87 15.64 17.22
CA ASN A 31 18.98 16.52 16.91
C ASN A 31 19.09 16.78 15.40
N ASN A 32 20.06 17.61 14.99
CA ASN A 32 20.32 17.92 13.59
C ASN A 32 20.74 16.71 12.71
N ARG A 33 20.91 15.52 13.30
CA ARG A 33 21.19 14.26 12.61
C ARG A 33 20.01 13.29 12.65
N GLY A 34 18.84 13.70 13.12
CA GLY A 34 17.65 12.84 13.24
C GLY A 34 17.75 11.78 14.35
N LYS A 35 18.66 11.94 15.32
CA LYS A 35 18.75 11.08 16.50
C LYS A 35 17.87 11.63 17.61
N MET A 36 17.07 10.75 18.23
CA MET A 36 16.22 11.11 19.34
C MET A 36 17.02 11.74 20.50
N MET A 37 16.48 12.83 21.03
CA MET A 37 16.97 13.54 22.22
C MET A 37 16.13 13.16 23.45
N PRO A 38 16.66 13.35 24.68
CA PRO A 38 15.94 13.08 25.92
C PRO A 38 14.87 14.15 26.23
N ALA A 39 14.08 14.50 25.22
CA ALA A 39 13.03 15.49 25.29
C ALA A 39 11.92 15.20 24.27
N ALA A 40 10.71 15.66 24.59
CA ALA A 40 9.54 15.57 23.73
C ALA A 40 8.71 16.86 23.80
N ILE A 41 7.94 17.10 22.75
CA ILE A 41 7.02 18.23 22.60
C ILE A 41 5.61 17.73 22.89
N ALA A 42 4.96 18.37 23.86
CA ALA A 42 3.53 18.24 24.09
C ALA A 42 2.81 19.33 23.30
N VAL A 43 1.77 18.97 22.55
CA VAL A 43 0.85 19.93 21.96
C VAL A 43 -0.19 20.27 23.00
N SER A 44 -0.26 21.54 23.41
CA SER A 44 -1.25 22.03 24.39
C SER A 44 -2.19 23.00 23.70
N ASP A 45 -3.49 22.79 23.85
CA ASP A 45 -4.53 23.70 23.36
C ASP A 45 -4.60 25.00 24.19
N LYS A 46 -3.88 25.06 25.32
CA LYS A 46 -3.81 26.25 26.17
C LYS A 46 -2.77 27.22 25.63
N LEU A 47 -3.17 28.48 25.43
CA LEU A 47 -2.29 29.58 25.01
C LEU A 47 -1.06 29.79 25.93
N HIS A 48 -1.13 29.37 27.21
CA HIS A 48 -0.06 29.50 28.20
C HIS A 48 0.04 28.23 29.07
N PRO A 49 0.76 27.18 28.62
CA PRO A 49 0.96 25.98 29.43
C PRO A 49 1.75 26.32 30.70
N GLN A 50 1.31 25.83 31.86
CA GLN A 50 2.00 26.10 33.13
C GLN A 50 3.21 25.18 33.28
N ASN A 51 4.33 25.70 33.80
CA ASN A 51 5.54 24.90 34.03
C ASN A 51 5.32 23.66 34.91
N GLN A 52 4.33 23.70 35.81
CA GLN A 52 3.98 22.56 36.67
C GLN A 52 3.40 21.37 35.87
N GLU A 53 2.61 21.62 34.82
CA GLU A 53 2.05 20.57 33.96
C GLU A 53 3.17 19.81 33.25
N ALA A 54 4.20 20.53 32.78
CA ALA A 54 5.36 19.92 32.13
C ALA A 54 6.19 19.04 33.08
N ILE A 55 6.31 19.43 34.35
CA ILE A 55 7.03 18.66 35.38
C ILE A 55 6.26 17.37 35.73
N VAL A 56 4.94 17.46 35.86
CA VAL A 56 4.07 16.31 36.14
C VAL A 56 4.15 15.29 34.99
N LEU A 57 3.98 15.75 33.75
CA LEU A 57 4.10 14.90 32.56
C LEU A 57 5.51 14.29 32.41
N SER A 58 6.56 15.05 32.75
CA SER A 58 7.93 14.53 32.76
C SER A 58 8.11 13.39 33.75
N THR A 59 7.56 13.55 34.96
CA THR A 59 7.62 12.53 36.01
C THR A 59 6.82 11.27 35.63
N GLU A 60 5.65 11.46 35.03
CA GLU A 60 4.80 10.37 34.55
C GLU A 60 5.47 9.60 33.41
N LEU A 61 6.04 10.33 32.44
CA LEU A 61 6.79 9.74 31.33
C LEU A 61 7.99 8.92 31.83
N ASP A 62 8.77 9.46 32.78
CA ASP A 62 9.89 8.75 33.38
C ASP A 62 9.45 7.45 34.08
N LYS A 63 8.31 7.45 34.78
CA LYS A 63 7.76 6.25 35.43
C LYS A 63 7.39 5.19 34.40
N HIS A 64 6.74 5.59 33.32
CA HIS A 64 6.35 4.69 32.25
C HIS A 64 7.56 4.14 31.48
N PHE A 65 8.54 4.98 31.17
CA PHE A 65 9.78 4.56 30.53
C PHE A 65 10.61 3.63 31.41
N SER A 66 10.63 3.84 32.72
CA SER A 66 11.27 2.90 33.66
C SER A 66 10.63 1.51 33.60
N HIS A 67 9.29 1.43 33.57
CA HIS A 67 8.59 0.15 33.41
C HIS A 67 8.87 -0.49 32.04
N LEU A 68 8.86 0.32 30.98
CA LEU A 68 9.17 -0.13 29.62
C LEU A 68 10.60 -0.69 29.52
N GLN A 69 11.56 -0.03 30.16
CA GLN A 69 12.96 -0.48 30.21
C GLN A 69 13.10 -1.82 30.92
N GLN A 70 12.36 -2.07 32.01
CA GLN A 70 12.36 -3.36 32.69
C GLN A 70 11.83 -4.49 31.79
N LEU A 71 10.76 -4.23 31.04
CA LEU A 71 10.24 -5.19 30.07
C LEU A 71 11.26 -5.46 28.96
N TRP A 72 11.86 -4.41 28.42
CA TRP A 72 12.88 -4.51 27.39
C TRP A 72 14.11 -5.31 27.85
N GLN A 73 14.61 -5.06 29.04
CA GLN A 73 15.71 -5.83 29.64
C GLN A 73 15.36 -7.31 29.82
N SER A 74 14.12 -7.62 30.22
CA SER A 74 13.65 -9.00 30.30
C SER A 74 13.60 -9.66 28.93
N ASP A 75 13.16 -8.95 27.89
CA ASP A 75 13.12 -9.47 26.52
C ASP A 75 14.55 -9.69 25.97
N LEU A 76 15.50 -8.79 26.26
CA LEU A 76 16.90 -8.94 25.89
C LEU A 76 17.59 -10.15 26.53
N ALA A 77 17.10 -10.65 27.66
CA ALA A 77 17.65 -11.85 28.29
C ALA A 77 17.29 -13.13 27.52
N GLU A 78 16.13 -13.17 26.84
CA GLU A 78 15.62 -14.38 26.18
C GLU A 78 15.74 -14.35 24.64
N LEU A 79 15.55 -13.17 24.03
CA LEU A 79 15.46 -13.02 22.58
C LEU A 79 16.74 -13.45 21.84
N PRO A 80 17.96 -13.14 22.31
CA PRO A 80 19.19 -13.57 21.63
C PRO A 80 19.31 -15.09 21.49
N GLU A 81 18.87 -15.86 22.49
CA GLU A 81 18.90 -17.32 22.43
C GLU A 81 17.89 -17.85 21.39
N LYS A 82 16.68 -17.29 21.37
CA LYS A 82 15.64 -17.64 20.37
C LYS A 82 16.13 -17.35 18.94
N LEU A 83 16.76 -16.20 18.73
CA LEU A 83 17.35 -15.81 17.44
C LEU A 83 18.55 -16.70 17.06
N SER A 84 19.36 -17.13 18.03
CA SER A 84 20.47 -18.05 17.78
C SER A 84 19.99 -19.43 17.33
N ARG A 85 18.94 -19.97 17.96
CA ARG A 85 18.28 -21.22 17.51
C ARG A 85 17.69 -21.07 16.10
N LEU A 86 17.14 -19.90 15.78
CA LEU A 86 16.65 -19.61 14.43
C LEU A 86 17.80 -19.55 13.41
N ALA A 87 18.94 -18.98 13.79
CA ALA A 87 20.15 -18.94 12.98
C ALA A 87 20.71 -20.33 12.69
N GLU A 88 20.77 -21.21 13.68
CA GLU A 88 21.20 -22.61 13.50
C GLU A 88 20.33 -23.34 12.46
N ARG A 89 19.01 -23.17 12.54
CA ARG A 89 18.07 -23.71 11.56
C ARG A 89 18.30 -23.12 10.17
N PHE A 90 18.48 -21.80 10.07
CA PHE A 90 18.75 -21.16 8.79
C PHE A 90 20.06 -21.62 8.16
N VAL A 91 21.12 -21.81 8.95
CA VAL A 91 22.41 -22.32 8.47
C VAL A 91 22.26 -23.74 7.92
N LYS A 92 21.49 -24.59 8.62
CA LYS A 92 21.26 -25.99 8.26
C LYS A 92 20.36 -26.14 7.02
N ASP A 93 19.20 -25.49 7.04
CA ASP A 93 18.13 -25.74 6.07
C ASP A 93 18.16 -24.76 4.89
N LYS A 94 18.91 -23.64 5.02
CA LYS A 94 18.98 -22.52 4.07
C LYS A 94 17.64 -21.85 3.73
N VAL A 95 16.57 -22.30 4.36
CA VAL A 95 15.21 -21.79 4.20
C VAL A 95 14.58 -21.73 5.59
N LEU A 96 13.98 -20.59 5.91
CA LEU A 96 13.06 -20.47 7.04
C LEU A 96 11.67 -20.30 6.47
N SER A 97 10.79 -21.26 6.69
CA SER A 97 9.38 -21.10 6.35
C SER A 97 8.71 -20.32 7.48
N PRO A 98 8.06 -19.18 7.20
CA PRO A 98 7.31 -18.47 8.22
C PRO A 98 6.15 -19.33 8.73
N THR A 99 5.74 -19.10 9.97
CA THR A 99 4.64 -19.85 10.60
C THR A 99 3.36 -19.71 9.78
N SER A 100 2.69 -20.83 9.49
CA SER A 100 1.40 -20.82 8.80
C SER A 100 0.38 -19.95 9.55
N GLY A 101 -0.35 -19.13 8.81
CA GLY A 101 -1.34 -18.20 9.38
C GLY A 101 -0.78 -16.87 9.92
N PHE A 102 0.54 -16.66 9.91
CA PHE A 102 1.11 -15.36 10.30
C PHE A 102 0.75 -14.28 9.27
N PRO A 103 -0.03 -13.24 9.62
CA PRO A 103 -0.55 -12.28 8.64
C PRO A 103 0.53 -11.55 7.85
N LEU A 104 1.64 -11.20 8.51
CA LEU A 104 2.79 -10.57 7.85
C LEU A 104 3.41 -11.47 6.76
N ALA A 105 3.51 -12.78 7.04
CA ALA A 105 4.02 -13.74 6.08
C ALA A 105 3.10 -13.85 4.87
N ARG A 106 1.79 -13.91 5.10
CA ARG A 106 0.80 -13.96 4.03
C ARG A 106 0.90 -12.75 3.10
N CYS A 107 1.03 -11.54 3.67
CA CYS A 107 1.25 -10.32 2.89
C CYS A 107 2.52 -10.43 2.03
N ALA A 108 3.66 -10.72 2.65
CA ALA A 108 4.94 -10.72 1.96
C ALA A 108 5.03 -11.79 0.87
N ILE A 109 4.52 -13.01 1.14
CA ILE A 109 4.46 -14.10 0.15
C ILE A 109 3.59 -13.71 -1.04
N TRP A 110 2.50 -12.97 -0.83
CA TRP A 110 1.64 -12.48 -1.91
C TRP A 110 2.34 -11.39 -2.75
N LEU A 111 3.11 -10.52 -2.10
CA LEU A 111 3.82 -9.40 -2.73
C LEU A 111 5.04 -9.84 -3.56
N ILE A 112 5.84 -10.79 -3.07
CA ILE A 112 7.09 -11.24 -3.70
C ILE A 112 6.97 -11.50 -5.21
N PRO A 113 6.07 -12.38 -5.69
CA PRO A 113 5.98 -12.67 -7.13
C PRO A 113 5.40 -11.52 -7.94
N ARG A 114 4.56 -10.67 -7.32
CA ARG A 114 3.94 -9.52 -8.00
C ARG A 114 4.90 -8.36 -8.21
N LEU A 115 5.95 -8.30 -7.39
CA LEU A 115 7.01 -7.32 -7.48
C LEU A 115 8.29 -7.87 -8.14
N GLY A 116 8.29 -9.13 -8.59
CA GLY A 116 9.45 -9.77 -9.23
C GLY A 116 10.65 -9.98 -8.29
N LEU A 117 10.38 -10.25 -7.01
CA LEU A 117 11.38 -10.35 -5.95
C LEU A 117 11.65 -11.81 -5.51
N GLU A 118 11.41 -12.79 -6.38
CA GLU A 118 11.55 -14.22 -6.06
C GLU A 118 12.97 -14.59 -5.63
N LYS A 119 13.97 -13.89 -6.18
CA LYS A 119 15.38 -14.07 -5.80
C LYS A 119 15.67 -13.68 -4.34
N SER A 120 14.88 -12.77 -3.78
CA SER A 120 15.00 -12.29 -2.39
C SER A 120 14.10 -13.05 -1.43
N ALA A 121 13.31 -14.03 -1.90
CA ALA A 121 12.31 -14.73 -1.08
C ALA A 121 12.92 -15.40 0.17
N VAL A 122 14.11 -15.99 0.04
CA VAL A 122 14.81 -16.63 1.17
C VAL A 122 15.16 -15.61 2.25
N GLU A 123 15.70 -14.46 1.86
CA GLU A 123 16.04 -13.37 2.77
C GLU A 123 14.78 -12.79 3.43
N ILE A 124 13.75 -12.49 2.64
CA ILE A 124 12.48 -11.95 3.14
C ILE A 124 11.83 -12.91 4.15
N ASN A 125 11.83 -14.20 3.86
CA ASN A 125 11.26 -15.19 4.77
C ASN A 125 12.07 -15.32 6.09
N ALA A 126 13.40 -15.22 6.03
CA ALA A 126 14.23 -15.18 7.23
C ALA A 126 13.96 -13.92 8.07
N LEU A 127 13.82 -12.76 7.42
CA LEU A 127 13.43 -11.50 8.06
C LEU A 127 12.08 -11.60 8.76
N ILE A 128 11.07 -12.19 8.10
CA ILE A 128 9.74 -12.41 8.68
C ILE A 128 9.82 -13.33 9.90
N ALA A 129 10.61 -14.41 9.82
CA ALA A 129 10.78 -15.33 10.95
C ALA A 129 11.43 -14.63 12.15
N MET A 130 12.45 -13.79 11.92
CA MET A 130 13.06 -12.98 12.98
C MET A 130 12.06 -11.99 13.58
N ILE A 131 11.31 -11.25 12.74
CA ILE A 131 10.27 -10.32 13.20
C ILE A 131 9.21 -11.06 14.03
N ALA A 132 8.82 -12.26 13.63
CA ALA A 132 7.87 -13.07 14.39
C ALA A 132 8.39 -13.44 15.79
N GLU A 133 9.68 -13.73 15.95
CA GLU A 133 10.27 -13.90 17.30
C GLU A 133 10.25 -12.59 18.09
N GLY A 134 10.57 -11.47 17.45
CA GLY A 134 10.47 -10.14 18.05
C GLY A 134 9.04 -9.76 18.48
N GLU A 135 8.04 -10.18 17.72
CA GLU A 135 6.62 -9.93 18.02
C GLU A 135 6.08 -10.76 19.20
N ARG A 136 6.82 -11.79 19.64
CA ARG A 136 6.53 -12.54 20.87
C ARG A 136 7.13 -11.89 22.12
N SER A 137 7.82 -10.77 21.98
CA SER A 137 8.37 -10.01 23.10
C SER A 137 7.27 -9.36 23.95
N ARG A 138 7.56 -9.08 25.22
CA ARG A 138 6.63 -8.38 26.12
C ARG A 138 6.42 -6.94 25.64
N ILE A 139 7.45 -6.30 25.09
CA ILE A 139 7.33 -5.00 24.44
C ILE A 139 6.33 -5.04 23.28
N ALA A 140 6.41 -6.03 22.39
CA ALA A 140 5.49 -6.13 21.26
C ALA A 140 4.04 -6.44 21.70
N ALA A 141 3.84 -7.08 22.85
CA ALA A 141 2.51 -7.30 23.40
C ALA A 141 1.81 -5.99 23.83
N ILE A 142 2.56 -5.01 24.34
CA ILE A 142 2.02 -3.69 24.72
C ILE A 142 2.08 -2.65 23.59
N LEU A 143 3.06 -2.78 22.70
CA LEU A 143 3.28 -1.94 21.53
C LEU A 143 3.40 -2.82 20.28
N PRO A 144 2.28 -3.27 19.69
CA PRO A 144 2.32 -4.11 18.50
C PRO A 144 3.09 -3.45 17.36
N SER A 145 3.63 -4.29 16.48
CA SER A 145 4.48 -3.86 15.35
C SER A 145 5.77 -3.16 15.77
N THR A 146 6.34 -3.53 16.93
CA THR A 146 7.71 -3.16 17.35
C THR A 146 8.69 -4.33 17.28
N GLY A 147 8.24 -5.52 16.88
CA GLY A 147 9.06 -6.73 16.86
C GLY A 147 10.35 -6.59 16.03
N PHE A 148 10.30 -5.91 14.88
CA PHE A 148 11.49 -5.62 14.08
C PHE A 148 12.53 -4.78 14.83
N ALA A 149 12.11 -3.82 15.64
CA ALA A 149 13.00 -2.96 16.42
C ALA A 149 13.67 -3.72 17.57
N MET A 150 12.95 -4.70 18.16
CA MET A 150 13.51 -5.60 19.17
C MET A 150 14.59 -6.51 18.59
N VAL A 151 14.40 -6.97 17.36
CA VAL A 151 15.31 -7.88 16.66
C VAL A 151 16.60 -7.17 16.26
N VAL A 152 16.52 -5.96 15.67
CA VAL A 152 17.69 -5.20 15.17
C VAL A 152 18.82 -5.12 16.19
N ASN A 153 18.49 -4.80 17.45
CA ASN A 153 19.48 -4.66 18.51
C ASN A 153 20.20 -5.97 18.89
N CYS A 154 19.66 -7.12 18.52
CA CYS A 154 20.19 -8.43 18.91
C CYS A 154 20.97 -9.13 17.78
N ILE A 155 20.66 -8.85 16.52
CA ILE A 155 21.12 -9.66 15.38
C ILE A 155 22.51 -9.32 14.86
N GLU A 156 23.05 -8.13 15.17
CA GLU A 156 24.39 -7.75 14.70
C GLU A 156 25.48 -8.73 15.15
N ASN A 157 25.28 -9.35 16.31
CA ASN A 157 26.19 -10.32 16.91
C ASN A 157 25.96 -11.77 16.42
N ILE A 158 24.98 -12.01 15.54
CA ILE A 158 24.65 -13.34 15.02
C ILE A 158 25.17 -13.46 13.57
N PRO A 159 26.27 -14.21 13.31
CA PRO A 159 26.92 -14.23 12.00
C PRO A 159 26.00 -14.58 10.83
N ALA A 160 25.04 -15.48 11.04
CA ALA A 160 24.10 -15.91 10.00
C ALA A 160 23.14 -14.82 9.52
N PHE A 161 22.89 -13.80 10.35
CA PHE A 161 21.95 -12.71 10.07
C PHE A 161 22.62 -11.35 9.92
N LYS A 162 23.95 -11.29 9.97
CA LYS A 162 24.71 -10.03 9.88
C LYS A 162 24.40 -9.22 8.62
N THR A 163 24.14 -9.87 7.49
CA THR A 163 23.78 -9.20 6.22
C THR A 163 22.33 -8.69 6.20
N MET A 164 21.46 -9.19 7.09
CA MET A 164 20.05 -8.81 7.19
C MET A 164 19.84 -7.64 8.17
N ALA A 165 20.83 -7.33 9.02
CA ALA A 165 20.75 -6.22 9.96
C ALA A 165 20.54 -4.85 9.29
N PRO A 166 21.24 -4.49 8.20
CA PRO A 166 20.98 -3.24 7.48
C PRO A 166 19.56 -3.16 6.92
N VAL A 167 19.01 -4.28 6.44
CA VAL A 167 17.64 -4.34 5.89
C VAL A 167 16.62 -4.04 6.99
N LEU A 168 16.75 -4.63 8.17
CA LEU A 168 15.87 -4.33 9.30
C LEU A 168 16.09 -2.92 9.85
N GLN A 169 17.30 -2.37 9.77
CA GLN A 169 17.57 -0.99 10.14
C GLN A 169 16.81 -0.01 9.23
N GLU A 170 16.74 -0.26 7.91
CA GLU A 170 15.90 0.55 7.02
C GLU A 170 14.41 0.45 7.37
N VAL A 171 13.93 -0.72 7.81
CA VAL A 171 12.55 -0.87 8.31
C VAL A 171 12.35 -0.01 9.57
N CYS A 172 13.29 -0.03 10.52
CA CYS A 172 13.27 0.85 11.68
C CYS A 172 13.23 2.33 11.27
N ASP A 173 14.13 2.76 10.39
CA ASP A 173 14.25 4.15 9.94
C ASP A 173 12.99 4.64 9.21
N TYR A 174 12.31 3.75 8.46
CA TYR A 174 11.01 4.07 7.85
C TYR A 174 9.92 4.29 8.91
N PHE A 175 9.82 3.39 9.90
CA PHE A 175 8.77 3.50 10.93
C PHE A 175 9.03 4.61 11.96
N THR A 176 10.28 5.05 12.15
CA THR A 176 10.61 6.24 12.93
C THR A 176 10.41 7.54 12.15
N GLY A 177 10.29 7.47 10.83
CA GLY A 177 10.07 8.64 9.95
C GLY A 177 11.35 9.30 9.44
N ARG A 178 12.52 8.66 9.60
CA ARG A 178 13.81 9.19 9.11
C ARG A 178 13.94 9.12 7.59
N ILE A 179 13.33 8.11 6.99
CA ILE A 179 13.29 7.92 5.54
C ILE A 179 11.85 7.81 5.04
N PRO A 180 11.53 8.38 3.86
CA PRO A 180 10.19 8.28 3.28
C PRO A 180 9.90 6.88 2.73
N VAL A 181 10.94 6.16 2.31
CA VAL A 181 10.88 4.78 1.78
C VAL A 181 12.25 4.11 1.94
N PRO A 182 12.32 2.80 2.24
CA PRO A 182 13.56 2.03 2.16
C PRO A 182 14.17 2.00 0.76
N GLY A 183 15.50 1.95 0.67
CA GLY A 183 16.23 1.74 -0.57
C GLY A 183 16.37 0.26 -0.93
N ASN A 184 16.35 -0.64 0.05
CA ASN A 184 16.41 -2.07 -0.15
C ASN A 184 15.02 -2.68 -0.48
N SER A 185 14.91 -3.47 -1.54
CA SER A 185 13.63 -4.06 -1.97
C SER A 185 13.02 -5.02 -0.95
N SER A 186 13.82 -5.79 -0.22
CA SER A 186 13.34 -6.66 0.87
C SER A 186 12.75 -5.82 2.01
N ALA A 187 13.40 -4.71 2.38
CA ALA A 187 12.86 -3.77 3.36
C ALA A 187 11.56 -3.11 2.87
N GLN A 188 11.46 -2.76 1.58
CA GLN A 188 10.23 -2.20 1.01
C GLN A 188 9.05 -3.17 1.12
N VAL A 189 9.25 -4.45 0.77
CA VAL A 189 8.21 -5.49 0.90
C VAL A 189 7.77 -5.63 2.35
N LEU A 190 8.72 -5.68 3.29
CA LEU A 190 8.41 -5.81 4.72
C LEU A 190 7.64 -4.60 5.25
N CYS A 191 8.04 -3.38 4.89
CA CYS A 191 7.34 -2.16 5.27
C CYS A 191 5.90 -2.15 4.74
N LEU A 192 5.68 -2.48 3.46
CA LEU A 192 4.33 -2.57 2.91
C LEU A 192 3.50 -3.65 3.59
N ALA A 193 4.08 -4.83 3.79
CA ALA A 193 3.42 -5.96 4.43
C ALA A 193 2.99 -5.63 5.88
N LEU A 194 3.86 -4.95 6.64
CA LEU A 194 3.57 -4.43 7.98
C LEU A 194 2.45 -3.39 7.95
N LEU A 195 2.51 -2.41 7.04
CA LEU A 195 1.47 -1.38 6.92
C LEU A 195 0.10 -1.97 6.58
N MET A 196 0.04 -2.87 5.59
CA MET A 196 -1.20 -3.54 5.19
C MET A 196 -1.78 -4.37 6.33
N ARG A 197 -0.94 -5.13 7.03
CA ARG A 197 -1.35 -5.89 8.23
C ARG A 197 -1.93 -4.97 9.30
N ASN A 198 -1.22 -3.90 9.64
CA ASN A 198 -1.62 -3.01 10.73
C ASN A 198 -2.91 -2.25 10.37
N TYR A 199 -3.11 -1.95 9.09
CA TYR A 199 -4.37 -1.39 8.59
C TYR A 199 -5.55 -2.36 8.74
N ALA A 200 -5.37 -3.62 8.34
CA ALA A 200 -6.44 -4.63 8.38
C ALA A 200 -6.73 -5.13 9.81
N MET A 201 -5.72 -5.17 10.68
CA MET A 201 -5.80 -5.73 12.03
C MET A 201 -5.73 -4.63 13.09
N THR A 202 -6.80 -3.83 13.17
CA THR A 202 -6.92 -2.72 14.13
C THR A 202 -6.85 -3.14 15.60
N GLU A 203 -7.08 -4.42 15.92
CA GLU A 203 -6.87 -4.99 17.26
C GLU A 203 -5.42 -4.90 17.74
N ALA A 204 -4.45 -4.71 16.83
CA ALA A 204 -3.06 -4.40 17.17
C ALA A 204 -2.88 -2.97 17.76
N GLY A 205 -3.93 -2.14 17.75
CA GLY A 205 -3.90 -0.80 18.34
C GLY A 205 -3.06 0.23 17.58
N GLU A 206 -2.71 -0.02 16.31
CA GLU A 206 -2.09 0.95 15.40
C GLU A 206 -3.10 1.33 14.31
N GLN A 207 -3.63 2.55 14.34
CA GLN A 207 -4.41 3.07 13.22
C GLN A 207 -3.44 3.56 12.13
N VAL A 208 -3.29 2.75 11.09
CA VAL A 208 -2.60 3.19 9.87
C VAL A 208 -3.62 3.93 9.02
N GLU A 209 -3.32 5.18 8.66
CA GLU A 209 -4.14 5.93 7.71
C GLU A 209 -3.87 5.47 6.27
N PRO A 210 -4.89 5.42 5.38
CA PRO A 210 -4.70 5.09 3.96
C PRO A 210 -3.60 5.91 3.28
N SER A 211 -3.47 7.19 3.64
CA SER A 211 -2.48 8.12 3.08
C SER A 211 -1.04 7.64 3.28
N ARG A 212 -0.74 6.93 4.38
CA ARG A 212 0.60 6.39 4.64
C ARG A 212 0.95 5.26 3.68
N ILE A 213 -0.01 4.36 3.41
CA ILE A 213 0.17 3.26 2.45
C ILE A 213 0.28 3.81 1.02
N ILE A 214 -0.59 4.76 0.66
CA ILE A 214 -0.56 5.42 -0.65
C ILE A 214 0.78 6.13 -0.89
N SER A 215 1.26 6.90 0.10
CA SER A 215 2.55 7.60 0.02
C SER A 215 3.70 6.61 -0.12
N PHE A 216 3.66 5.48 0.59
CA PHE A 216 4.66 4.43 0.47
C PHE A 216 4.68 3.82 -0.93
N LEU A 217 3.51 3.39 -1.45
CA LEU A 217 3.41 2.80 -2.79
C LEU A 217 3.91 3.74 -3.87
N ARG A 218 3.60 5.04 -3.74
CA ARG A 218 4.11 6.08 -4.65
C ARG A 218 5.62 6.23 -4.56
N ALA A 219 6.18 6.27 -3.35
CA ALA A 219 7.62 6.47 -3.16
C ALA A 219 8.44 5.24 -3.57
N ALA A 220 7.90 4.03 -3.39
CA ALA A 220 8.52 2.76 -3.79
C ALA A 220 8.29 2.39 -5.27
N ASP A 221 7.45 3.14 -5.98
CA ASP A 221 6.97 2.84 -7.34
C ASP A 221 6.33 1.45 -7.50
N PHE A 222 5.59 1.02 -6.48
CA PHE A 222 4.94 -0.30 -6.50
C PHE A 222 3.63 -0.25 -7.29
N ARG A 223 3.64 -0.89 -8.46
CA ARG A 223 2.48 -1.02 -9.37
C ARG A 223 1.61 -2.21 -8.97
N LEU A 224 0.53 -1.94 -8.26
CA LEU A 224 -0.42 -2.95 -7.84
C LEU A 224 -1.81 -2.36 -7.58
N ASP A 225 -2.84 -3.17 -7.84
CA ASP A 225 -4.19 -2.87 -7.38
C ASP A 225 -4.30 -3.11 -5.87
N ILE A 226 -4.34 -2.03 -5.09
CA ILE A 226 -4.35 -2.11 -3.63
C ILE A 226 -5.64 -2.73 -3.10
N PHE A 227 -6.76 -2.59 -3.81
CA PHE A 227 -8.03 -3.17 -3.39
C PHE A 227 -8.04 -4.68 -3.58
N GLN A 228 -7.51 -5.16 -4.71
CA GLN A 228 -7.29 -6.59 -4.92
C GLN A 228 -6.29 -7.15 -3.90
N ALA A 229 -5.22 -6.42 -3.60
CA ALA A 229 -4.22 -6.85 -2.62
C ALA A 229 -4.83 -7.09 -1.23
N PHE A 230 -5.66 -6.17 -0.73
CA PHE A 230 -6.38 -6.37 0.52
C PHE A 230 -7.36 -7.55 0.44
N SER A 231 -8.11 -7.69 -0.67
CA SER A 231 -9.06 -8.79 -0.85
C SER A 231 -8.39 -10.17 -0.84
N ASP A 232 -7.23 -10.31 -1.47
CA ASP A 232 -6.50 -11.58 -1.55
C ASP A 232 -5.81 -11.94 -0.23
N VAL A 233 -5.22 -10.94 0.42
CA VAL A 233 -4.42 -11.13 1.64
C VAL A 233 -5.29 -11.17 2.89
N PHE A 234 -6.43 -10.48 2.91
CA PHE A 234 -7.36 -10.41 4.04
C PHE A 234 -8.81 -10.61 3.58
N PRO A 235 -9.19 -11.84 3.20
CA PRO A 235 -10.50 -12.15 2.59
C PRO A 235 -11.67 -11.85 3.53
N ASP A 236 -11.44 -11.96 4.84
CA ASP A 236 -12.45 -11.68 5.87
C ASP A 236 -12.54 -10.18 6.22
N TYR A 237 -11.65 -9.35 5.66
CA TYR A 237 -11.60 -7.92 5.92
C TYR A 237 -12.29 -7.13 4.81
N ASN A 238 -13.37 -6.44 5.17
CA ASN A 238 -14.07 -5.56 4.25
C ASN A 238 -13.39 -4.17 4.19
N LEU A 239 -12.54 -3.96 3.18
CA LEU A 239 -11.84 -2.69 2.98
C LEU A 239 -12.83 -1.54 2.69
N PRO A 240 -12.81 -0.42 3.43
CA PRO A 240 -13.65 0.74 3.15
C PRO A 240 -13.12 1.54 1.94
N ARG A 241 -13.23 0.97 0.73
CA ARG A 241 -12.66 1.53 -0.53
C ARG A 241 -13.05 3.00 -0.77
N ARG A 242 -14.29 3.37 -0.46
CA ARG A 242 -14.78 4.75 -0.65
C ARG A 242 -13.98 5.76 0.17
N SER A 243 -13.58 5.45 1.41
CA SER A 243 -12.80 6.39 2.24
C SER A 243 -11.39 6.58 1.70
N TRP A 244 -10.77 5.53 1.15
CA TRP A 244 -9.48 5.62 0.46
C TRP A 244 -9.54 6.60 -0.71
N LEU A 245 -10.55 6.44 -1.59
CA LEU A 245 -10.70 7.28 -2.77
C LEU A 245 -11.09 8.71 -2.42
N GLN A 246 -11.85 8.93 -1.33
CA GLN A 246 -12.14 10.26 -0.83
C GLN A 246 -10.89 11.00 -0.35
N ALA A 247 -9.98 10.31 0.35
CA ALA A 247 -8.70 10.90 0.78
C ALA A 247 -7.85 11.33 -0.42
N VAL A 248 -7.77 10.49 -1.45
CA VAL A 248 -7.06 10.79 -2.71
C VAL A 248 -7.70 11.96 -3.44
N ALA A 249 -9.04 11.98 -3.56
CA ALA A 249 -9.76 13.07 -4.20
C ALA A 249 -9.53 14.41 -3.48
N ALA A 250 -9.55 14.42 -2.15
CA ALA A 250 -9.30 15.63 -1.36
C ALA A 250 -7.87 16.17 -1.55
N GLU A 251 -6.87 15.29 -1.65
CA GLU A 251 -5.49 15.68 -1.92
C GLU A 251 -5.35 16.25 -3.34
N THR A 252 -5.91 15.57 -4.33
CA THR A 252 -5.71 15.90 -5.75
C THR A 252 -6.54 17.08 -6.26
N LEU A 253 -7.70 17.37 -5.66
CA LEU A 253 -8.47 18.59 -5.94
C LEU A 253 -7.70 19.87 -5.58
N ARG A 254 -6.71 19.79 -4.69
CA ARG A 254 -5.83 20.94 -4.38
C ARG A 254 -4.82 21.22 -5.49
N ASP A 255 -4.43 20.20 -6.25
CA ASP A 255 -3.33 20.25 -7.20
C ASP A 255 -3.76 20.21 -8.68
N SER A 256 -5.04 19.92 -8.96
CA SER A 256 -5.58 19.73 -10.31
C SER A 256 -6.94 20.39 -10.50
N GLN A 257 -7.19 20.96 -11.69
CA GLN A 257 -8.51 21.46 -12.09
C GLN A 257 -9.46 20.33 -12.55
N LEU A 258 -8.95 19.10 -12.69
CA LEU A 258 -9.76 17.96 -13.10
C LEU A 258 -10.73 17.58 -11.97
N LYS A 259 -12.04 17.70 -12.22
CA LYS A 259 -13.08 17.20 -11.30
C LYS A 259 -13.08 15.67 -11.29
N MET A 260 -12.17 15.07 -10.52
CA MET A 260 -12.06 13.61 -10.36
C MET A 260 -13.05 13.02 -9.35
N ALA A 261 -13.64 13.85 -8.49
CA ALA A 261 -14.51 13.42 -7.39
C ALA A 261 -15.96 13.10 -7.84
N GLY A 262 -16.13 12.45 -8.99
CA GLY A 262 -17.43 11.93 -9.42
C GLY A 262 -17.79 10.62 -8.70
N GLU A 263 -19.08 10.32 -8.57
CA GLU A 263 -19.55 9.04 -7.99
C GLU A 263 -18.95 7.82 -8.71
N GLY A 264 -18.67 7.93 -10.02
CA GLY A 264 -18.00 6.88 -10.79
C GLY A 264 -16.57 6.55 -10.32
N PHE A 265 -15.80 7.55 -9.87
CA PHE A 265 -14.47 7.32 -9.28
C PHE A 265 -14.63 6.71 -7.89
N LEU A 266 -15.47 7.29 -7.03
CA LEU A 266 -15.69 6.84 -5.64
C LEU A 266 -16.28 5.43 -5.53
N ALA A 267 -16.91 4.93 -6.60
CA ALA A 267 -17.42 3.56 -6.72
C ALA A 267 -16.43 2.58 -7.36
N SER A 268 -15.16 2.96 -7.58
CA SER A 268 -14.18 2.08 -8.21
C SER A 268 -13.84 0.87 -7.33
N TYR A 269 -13.73 -0.30 -7.97
CA TYR A 269 -13.42 -1.57 -7.32
C TYR A 269 -11.94 -1.97 -7.45
N GLU A 270 -11.16 -1.23 -8.25
CA GLU A 270 -9.73 -1.39 -8.45
C GLU A 270 -9.05 -0.03 -8.26
N PHE A 271 -7.84 -0.01 -7.69
CA PHE A 271 -7.07 1.23 -7.53
C PHE A 271 -5.56 0.97 -7.46
N ASP A 272 -4.77 1.60 -8.34
CA ASP A 272 -3.30 1.60 -8.28
C ASP A 272 -2.80 3.00 -7.89
N PRO A 273 -2.38 3.21 -6.63
CA PRO A 273 -2.00 4.54 -6.17
C PRO A 273 -0.77 5.11 -6.90
N ALA A 274 0.27 4.31 -7.13
CA ALA A 274 1.48 4.80 -7.78
C ALA A 274 1.18 5.28 -9.20
N SER A 275 0.48 4.46 -10.00
CA SER A 275 0.12 4.82 -11.38
C SER A 275 -0.85 5.99 -11.46
N PHE A 276 -1.79 6.07 -10.53
CA PHE A 276 -2.74 7.18 -10.51
C PHE A 276 -2.05 8.54 -10.33
N TYR A 277 -1.13 8.65 -9.35
CA TYR A 277 -0.42 9.90 -9.08
C TYR A 277 0.63 10.24 -10.15
N ASP A 278 1.12 9.27 -10.92
CA ASP A 278 1.92 9.55 -12.11
C ASP A 278 1.04 10.07 -13.25
N ALA A 279 -0.10 9.42 -13.50
CA ALA A 279 -0.99 9.77 -14.60
C ALA A 279 -1.64 11.15 -14.41
N ILE A 280 -2.02 11.53 -13.18
CA ILE A 280 -2.66 12.82 -12.91
C ILE A 280 -1.79 14.02 -13.35
N ARG A 281 -0.45 13.88 -13.31
CA ARG A 281 0.46 14.92 -13.79
C ARG A 281 0.33 15.13 -15.30
N SER A 282 0.08 14.06 -16.05
CA SER A 282 -0.15 14.11 -17.50
C SER A 282 -1.56 14.60 -17.86
N TRP A 283 -2.50 14.56 -16.92
CA TRP A 283 -3.91 14.90 -17.15
C TRP A 283 -4.29 16.36 -16.87
N LYS A 284 -3.34 17.20 -16.45
CA LYS A 284 -3.61 18.59 -16.03
C LYS A 284 -4.31 19.43 -17.10
N ASP A 285 -4.11 19.10 -18.38
CA ASP A 285 -4.61 19.87 -19.53
C ASP A 285 -5.57 19.07 -20.42
N ILE A 286 -6.27 18.04 -19.89
CA ILE A 286 -7.28 17.34 -20.69
C ILE A 286 -8.43 18.28 -21.00
N ALA A 287 -8.73 18.47 -22.29
CA ALA A 287 -9.85 19.29 -22.72
C ALA A 287 -11.19 18.63 -22.29
N PRO A 288 -12.19 19.41 -21.83
CA PRO A 288 -13.50 18.86 -21.48
C PRO A 288 -14.15 18.03 -22.61
N ALA A 289 -13.94 18.44 -23.86
CA ALA A 289 -14.44 17.72 -25.04
C ALA A 289 -13.85 16.29 -25.19
N ASP A 290 -12.61 16.07 -24.75
CA ASP A 290 -11.99 14.75 -24.76
C ASP A 290 -12.62 13.86 -23.69
N ILE A 291 -12.87 14.41 -22.50
CA ILE A 291 -13.56 13.71 -21.40
C ILE A 291 -14.98 13.31 -21.82
N ASP A 292 -15.73 14.23 -22.44
CA ASP A 292 -17.07 13.98 -22.96
C ASP A 292 -17.04 12.94 -24.08
N GLY A 293 -16.07 13.03 -24.99
CA GLY A 293 -15.87 12.08 -26.07
C GLY A 293 -15.59 10.66 -25.56
N LEU A 294 -14.72 10.51 -24.56
CA LEU A 294 -14.41 9.23 -23.93
C LEU A 294 -15.60 8.69 -23.12
N SER A 295 -16.30 9.55 -22.39
CA SER A 295 -17.51 9.16 -21.65
C SER A 295 -18.61 8.68 -22.60
N ALA A 296 -18.82 9.36 -23.74
CA ALA A 296 -19.77 8.94 -24.75
C ALA A 296 -19.36 7.62 -25.42
N LEU A 297 -18.06 7.42 -25.68
CA LEU A 297 -17.53 6.16 -26.20
C LEU A 297 -17.78 5.01 -25.21
N PHE A 298 -17.52 5.22 -23.92
CA PHE A 298 -17.81 4.26 -22.86
C PHE A 298 -19.28 3.84 -22.86
N GLN A 299 -20.22 4.80 -22.91
CA GLN A 299 -21.65 4.51 -22.91
C GLN A 299 -22.10 3.74 -24.17
N ARG A 300 -21.56 4.08 -25.35
CA ARG A 300 -21.84 3.33 -26.60
C ARG A 300 -21.35 1.89 -26.52
N MET A 301 -20.12 1.66 -26.07
CA MET A 301 -19.59 0.30 -25.93
C MET A 301 -20.42 -0.50 -24.91
N ARG A 302 -20.75 0.12 -23.77
CA ARG A 302 -21.56 -0.51 -22.72
C ARG A 302 -22.97 -0.85 -23.20
N SER A 303 -23.62 0.00 -24.00
CA SER A 303 -24.98 -0.27 -24.50
C SER A 303 -25.05 -1.41 -25.54
N LYS A 304 -23.93 -1.73 -26.18
CA LYS A 304 -23.85 -2.82 -27.16
C LYS A 304 -23.72 -4.19 -26.50
N VAL A 305 -23.33 -4.24 -25.23
CA VAL A 305 -23.06 -5.47 -24.48
C VAL A 305 -23.95 -5.52 -23.24
N GLU A 306 -25.14 -6.09 -23.38
CA GLU A 306 -26.04 -6.41 -22.28
C GLU A 306 -25.93 -7.90 -21.94
N GLY A 307 -24.90 -8.30 -21.18
CA GLY A 307 -24.66 -9.71 -20.82
C GLY A 307 -23.43 -10.34 -21.52
N GLY A 308 -23.16 -11.61 -21.22
CA GLY A 308 -22.00 -12.38 -21.70
C GLY A 308 -20.79 -12.45 -20.74
N GLN A 309 -20.02 -13.53 -20.82
CA GLN A 309 -18.73 -13.68 -20.10
C GLN A 309 -17.55 -13.26 -20.99
N VAL A 310 -16.52 -12.66 -20.39
CA VAL A 310 -15.28 -12.28 -21.08
C VAL A 310 -14.48 -13.56 -21.37
N ASP A 311 -14.23 -13.88 -22.64
CA ASP A 311 -13.27 -14.92 -23.05
C ASP A 311 -12.14 -14.31 -23.88
N ALA A 312 -10.92 -14.29 -23.31
CA ALA A 312 -9.73 -13.75 -23.96
C ALA A 312 -9.20 -14.62 -25.11
N ASN A 313 -9.73 -15.84 -25.29
CA ASN A 313 -9.27 -16.80 -26.30
C ASN A 313 -10.02 -16.70 -27.63
N VAL A 314 -11.00 -15.79 -27.76
CA VAL A 314 -11.77 -15.65 -29.00
C VAL A 314 -10.97 -14.84 -30.02
N ALA A 315 -10.82 -15.39 -31.23
CA ALA A 315 -10.03 -14.79 -32.29
C ALA A 315 -10.76 -13.63 -32.96
N ALA A 316 -10.08 -12.48 -33.08
CA ALA A 316 -10.58 -11.32 -33.81
C ALA A 316 -10.81 -11.62 -35.30
N GLU A 317 -11.91 -11.12 -35.86
CA GLU A 317 -12.38 -11.48 -37.19
C GLU A 317 -11.78 -10.57 -38.28
N CYS A 318 -11.48 -9.31 -37.96
CA CYS A 318 -10.90 -8.35 -38.91
C CYS A 318 -9.56 -7.74 -38.44
N GLN A 319 -8.81 -7.15 -39.38
CA GLN A 319 -7.48 -6.60 -39.12
C GLN A 319 -7.48 -5.49 -38.05
N ILE A 320 -8.49 -4.61 -38.06
CA ILE A 320 -8.63 -3.53 -37.07
C ILE A 320 -8.88 -4.12 -35.67
N GLU A 321 -9.74 -5.13 -35.56
CA GLU A 321 -9.99 -5.82 -34.29
C GLU A 321 -8.71 -6.52 -33.78
N LYS A 322 -7.91 -7.12 -34.66
CA LYS A 322 -6.63 -7.74 -34.28
C LYS A 322 -5.66 -6.72 -33.70
N GLU A 323 -5.50 -5.57 -34.35
CA GLU A 323 -4.63 -4.48 -33.88
C GLU A 323 -5.09 -3.92 -32.53
N LEU A 324 -6.41 -3.79 -32.34
CA LEU A 324 -6.99 -3.38 -31.06
C LEU A 324 -6.76 -4.43 -29.98
N VAL A 325 -6.97 -5.71 -30.26
CA VAL A 325 -6.75 -6.82 -29.32
C VAL A 325 -5.28 -6.90 -28.93
N GLU A 326 -4.34 -6.78 -29.87
CA GLU A 326 -2.90 -6.80 -29.59
C GLU A 326 -2.48 -5.62 -28.70
N SER A 327 -2.97 -4.42 -29.01
CA SER A 327 -2.70 -3.22 -28.22
C SER A 327 -3.31 -3.29 -26.82
N LEU A 328 -4.54 -3.76 -26.70
CA LEU A 328 -5.23 -3.96 -25.43
C LEU A 328 -4.53 -5.02 -24.57
N THR A 329 -4.10 -6.12 -25.19
CA THR A 329 -3.36 -7.20 -24.52
C THR A 329 -2.01 -6.71 -23.98
N ARG A 330 -1.33 -5.77 -24.67
CA ARG A 330 -0.10 -5.16 -24.16
C ARG A 330 -0.35 -4.37 -22.88
N ILE A 331 -1.43 -3.58 -22.83
CA ILE A 331 -1.80 -2.78 -21.65
C ILE A 331 -2.21 -3.69 -20.49
N GLU A 332 -2.99 -4.74 -20.75
CA GLU A 332 -3.45 -5.69 -19.73
C GLU A 332 -2.33 -6.53 -19.11
N LYS A 333 -1.19 -6.66 -19.80
CA LYS A 333 0.01 -7.35 -19.30
C LYS A 333 0.93 -6.45 -18.48
N LEU A 334 0.67 -5.14 -18.40
CA LEU A 334 1.45 -4.24 -17.57
C LEU A 334 1.24 -4.55 -16.08
N PRO A 335 2.26 -4.37 -15.23
CA PRO A 335 2.10 -4.48 -13.78
C PRO A 335 1.07 -3.48 -13.24
N GLY A 336 0.16 -3.94 -12.38
CA GLY A 336 -0.85 -3.08 -11.75
C GLY A 336 -1.86 -2.50 -12.75
N ILE A 337 -2.34 -1.28 -12.46
CA ILE A 337 -3.26 -0.55 -13.35
C ILE A 337 -2.49 0.63 -13.93
N ASN A 338 -2.16 0.60 -15.22
CA ASN A 338 -1.46 1.72 -15.85
C ASN A 338 -2.43 2.75 -16.42
N TYR A 339 -2.81 3.74 -15.61
CA TYR A 339 -3.78 4.77 -15.99
C TYR A 339 -3.32 5.64 -17.18
N HIS A 340 -2.01 5.91 -17.29
CA HIS A 340 -1.46 6.71 -18.37
C HIS A 340 -1.57 5.97 -19.71
N GLU A 341 -1.13 4.71 -19.75
CA GLU A 341 -1.21 3.87 -20.96
C GLU A 341 -2.66 3.60 -21.39
N ILE A 342 -3.57 3.40 -20.42
CA ILE A 342 -5.01 3.30 -20.71
C ILE A 342 -5.50 4.58 -21.40
N PHE A 343 -5.17 5.75 -20.87
CA PHE A 343 -5.59 7.02 -21.45
C PHE A 343 -5.04 7.22 -22.87
N GLU A 344 -3.74 7.02 -23.08
CA GLU A 344 -3.12 7.19 -24.40
C GLU A 344 -3.67 6.20 -25.44
N PHE A 345 -3.93 4.95 -25.03
CA PHE A 345 -4.59 3.96 -25.90
C PHE A 345 -5.95 4.44 -26.41
N PHE A 346 -6.81 4.95 -25.53
CA PHE A 346 -8.13 5.43 -25.96
C PHE A 346 -8.07 6.74 -26.73
N LYS A 347 -7.08 7.60 -26.46
CA LYS A 347 -6.85 8.84 -27.20
C LYS A 347 -6.45 8.57 -28.65
N ILE A 348 -5.51 7.65 -28.88
CA ILE A 348 -5.02 7.29 -30.21
C ILE A 348 -6.00 6.34 -30.93
N GLY A 349 -6.51 5.33 -30.22
CA GLY A 349 -7.34 4.26 -30.77
C GLY A 349 -8.81 4.62 -31.01
N LYS A 350 -9.26 5.82 -30.63
CA LYS A 350 -10.67 6.24 -30.68
C LYS A 350 -11.34 5.97 -32.03
N VAL A 351 -10.68 6.36 -33.13
CA VAL A 351 -11.24 6.22 -34.49
C VAL A 351 -11.45 4.75 -34.86
N ASN A 352 -10.49 3.90 -34.52
CA ASN A 352 -10.57 2.47 -34.79
C ASN A 352 -11.66 1.79 -33.96
N ILE A 353 -11.81 2.17 -32.69
CA ILE A 353 -12.88 1.65 -31.82
C ILE A 353 -14.25 2.08 -32.35
N GLU A 354 -14.42 3.33 -32.77
CA GLU A 354 -15.67 3.82 -33.37
C GLU A 354 -16.00 3.08 -34.68
N ALA A 355 -15.00 2.83 -35.52
CA ALA A 355 -15.18 2.06 -36.75
C ALA A 355 -15.68 0.62 -36.45
N CYS A 356 -15.12 -0.03 -35.43
CA CYS A 356 -15.61 -1.33 -34.96
C CYS A 356 -17.06 -1.24 -34.46
N LEU A 357 -17.43 -0.19 -33.73
CA LEU A 357 -18.79 -0.01 -33.19
C LEU A 357 -19.86 0.24 -34.26
N MET A 358 -19.52 0.98 -35.31
CA MET A 358 -20.48 1.33 -36.38
C MET A 358 -20.91 0.10 -37.20
N ASN A 359 -20.07 -0.93 -37.24
CA ASN A 359 -20.36 -2.18 -37.95
C ASN A 359 -21.19 -3.18 -37.11
N LEU A 360 -21.51 -2.84 -35.86
CA LEU A 360 -22.22 -3.74 -34.94
C LEU A 360 -23.72 -3.49 -34.89
N PRO A 361 -24.55 -4.54 -34.77
CA PRO A 361 -25.98 -4.38 -34.51
C PRO A 361 -26.22 -3.61 -33.20
N PRO A 362 -27.43 -3.04 -32.99
CA PRO A 362 -27.76 -2.23 -31.81
C PRO A 362 -27.48 -2.90 -30.47
N VAL A 363 -27.63 -4.22 -30.38
CA VAL A 363 -27.31 -5.05 -29.21
C VAL A 363 -26.68 -6.35 -29.73
N LEU A 364 -25.60 -6.81 -29.10
CA LEU A 364 -24.99 -8.11 -29.39
C LEU A 364 -25.69 -9.21 -28.59
N ASP A 365 -26.13 -10.25 -29.29
CA ASP A 365 -26.68 -11.48 -28.71
C ASP A 365 -25.53 -12.35 -28.16
N ASP A 366 -25.52 -12.60 -26.85
CA ASP A 366 -24.51 -13.41 -26.15
C ASP A 366 -24.69 -14.92 -26.34
N THR A 367 -25.81 -15.34 -26.94
CA THR A 367 -26.06 -16.73 -27.35
C THR A 367 -25.55 -17.03 -28.75
N ASN A 368 -25.22 -16.00 -29.55
CA ASN A 368 -24.67 -16.15 -30.89
C ASN A 368 -23.13 -16.24 -30.85
N PRO A 369 -22.52 -17.38 -31.27
CA PRO A 369 -21.07 -17.54 -31.32
C PRO A 369 -20.35 -16.50 -32.19
N GLU A 370 -20.99 -15.97 -33.24
CA GLU A 370 -20.43 -14.95 -34.13
C GLU A 370 -20.26 -13.58 -33.43
N HIS A 371 -20.95 -13.36 -32.32
CA HIS A 371 -20.81 -12.14 -31.52
C HIS A 371 -19.77 -12.29 -30.41
N ALA A 372 -19.38 -13.51 -30.05
CA ALA A 372 -18.54 -13.79 -28.87
C ALA A 372 -17.21 -13.00 -28.88
N SER A 373 -16.54 -12.92 -30.04
CA SER A 373 -15.27 -12.18 -30.17
C SER A 373 -15.46 -10.69 -29.89
N ARG A 374 -16.55 -10.13 -30.41
CA ARG A 374 -16.84 -8.69 -30.33
C ARG A 374 -17.37 -8.32 -28.96
N ILE A 375 -18.18 -9.17 -28.34
CA ILE A 375 -18.59 -9.07 -26.94
C ILE A 375 -17.34 -9.05 -26.06
N SER A 376 -16.43 -10.02 -26.21
CA SER A 376 -15.19 -10.08 -25.43
C SER A 376 -14.33 -8.81 -25.57
N LEU A 377 -14.08 -8.37 -26.81
CA LEU A 377 -13.33 -7.14 -27.08
C LEU A 377 -13.99 -5.92 -26.41
N LEU A 378 -15.30 -5.75 -26.59
CA LEU A 378 -16.02 -4.61 -26.01
C LEU A 378 -16.03 -4.65 -24.48
N GLN A 379 -16.20 -5.82 -23.85
CA GLN A 379 -16.14 -5.93 -22.39
C GLN A 379 -14.76 -5.55 -21.86
N ARG A 380 -13.69 -5.97 -22.52
CA ARG A 380 -12.32 -5.58 -22.15
C ARG A 380 -12.08 -4.08 -22.33
N LEU A 381 -12.53 -3.49 -23.45
CA LEU A 381 -12.46 -2.04 -23.69
C LEU A 381 -13.26 -1.25 -22.64
N VAL A 382 -14.49 -1.67 -22.34
CA VAL A 382 -15.34 -1.08 -21.30
C VAL A 382 -14.66 -1.16 -19.94
N ARG A 383 -14.06 -2.30 -19.59
CA ARG A 383 -13.31 -2.46 -18.35
C ARG A 383 -12.15 -1.47 -18.27
N GLN A 384 -11.30 -1.39 -19.30
CA GLN A 384 -10.15 -0.48 -19.28
C GLN A 384 -10.57 0.99 -19.24
N LEU A 385 -11.48 1.41 -20.12
CA LEU A 385 -11.93 2.81 -20.15
C LEU A 385 -12.63 3.20 -18.83
N GLY A 386 -13.40 2.27 -18.25
CA GLY A 386 -14.07 2.47 -16.97
C GLY A 386 -13.13 2.60 -15.76
N ARG A 387 -11.84 2.30 -15.89
CA ARG A 387 -10.84 2.56 -14.84
C ARG A 387 -10.48 4.05 -14.74
N LEU A 388 -10.61 4.82 -15.82
CA LEU A 388 -10.25 6.24 -15.82
C LEU A 388 -11.21 7.03 -14.90
N PRO A 389 -10.68 7.86 -13.97
CA PRO A 389 -11.47 8.47 -12.89
C PRO A 389 -12.47 9.54 -13.38
N PHE A 390 -12.22 10.12 -14.55
CA PHE A 390 -13.04 11.18 -15.14
C PHE A 390 -14.09 10.67 -16.14
N VAL A 391 -14.10 9.37 -16.46
CA VAL A 391 -15.10 8.78 -17.37
C VAL A 391 -16.43 8.64 -16.64
N VAL A 392 -17.49 9.24 -17.19
CA VAL A 392 -18.83 9.21 -16.61
C VAL A 392 -19.50 7.87 -16.88
N LYS A 393 -19.70 7.09 -15.81
CA LYS A 393 -20.25 5.72 -15.87
C LYS A 393 -21.78 5.67 -15.87
N GLU A 394 -22.43 6.71 -15.39
CA GLU A 394 -23.89 6.82 -15.37
C GLU A 394 -24.41 7.17 -16.77
N LYS A 395 -25.58 6.62 -17.14
CA LYS A 395 -26.34 7.18 -18.27
C LYS A 395 -26.71 8.60 -17.85
N VAL A 396 -26.19 9.60 -18.53
CA VAL A 396 -26.74 10.95 -18.46
C VAL A 396 -28.19 10.82 -18.93
N SER A 397 -29.13 10.72 -17.99
CA SER A 397 -30.54 10.89 -18.30
C SER A 397 -30.68 12.31 -18.82
N SER A 398 -30.83 12.45 -20.13
CA SER A 398 -31.15 13.72 -20.74
C SER A 398 -32.47 14.23 -20.17
N LYS A 399 -32.36 15.20 -19.26
CA LYS A 399 -33.36 16.17 -18.78
C LYS A 399 -34.49 15.67 -17.88
N LYS A 400 -34.68 16.39 -16.78
CA LYS A 400 -35.95 17.11 -16.57
C LYS A 400 -35.70 18.60 -16.75
#